data_AF-A0A2H5FM48-F1
#
_entry.id   AF-A0A2H5FM48-F1
#
_cell.length_a   1.000
_cell.length_b   1.000
_cell.length_c   1.000
_cell.angle_alpha   90.00
_cell.angle_beta   90.00
_cell.angle_gamma   90.00
#
_symmetry.space_group_name_H-M   'P 1'
#
loop_
_entity.id
_entity.type
_entity.pdbx_description
1 polymer ?
#
loop_
_entity_poly.entity_id
_entity_poly.type
_entity_poly.pdbx_seq_one_letter_code
_entity_poly.pdbx_strand_id
1 'polypeptide(L)'
;MKQNDIYEIIDMCRIIARKGTSWFHSSVEIPELVLDFRPSSYAFLGKGNPAIFVNSKTFQLTVDTRAQELKEGHSGPQWVENRTLVLSEDIVAPKNSFGSMLIIGIIIHETGHAYNLAAGLKNTESNAYLFEIEILCHMHENKMLYMQDNQLADYFTSRMPQYQSGLKTNPHLSKMISNIAIKFDLNIELNYTNLLNIPNISGNQLATNRGTFFGFNGESGANKPSEQSLEEKTASYNLIKTI
;
A
#
# COMPACT_ATOMS: atom_id res chain seq x y z
N MET A 1 1.67 9.30 21.50
CA MET A 1 2.74 8.40 21.03
C MET A 1 4.04 9.17 21.10
N LYS A 2 5.12 8.57 21.62
CA LYS A 2 6.46 9.17 21.64
C LYS A 2 7.22 8.79 20.37
N GLN A 3 8.27 9.53 20.05
CA GLN A 3 9.14 9.21 18.90
C GLN A 3 9.74 7.80 18.97
N ASN A 4 10.10 7.32 20.16
CA ASN A 4 10.62 5.96 20.34
C ASN A 4 9.60 4.90 19.96
N ASP A 5 8.31 5.10 20.27
CA ASP A 5 7.23 4.18 19.89
C ASP A 5 7.15 4.05 18.34
N ILE A 6 7.43 5.13 17.61
CA ILE A 6 7.45 5.14 16.14
C ILE A 6 8.61 4.30 15.62
N TYR A 7 9.80 4.44 16.21
CA TYR A 7 10.95 3.60 15.88
C TYR A 7 10.70 2.13 16.19
N GLU A 8 10.05 1.81 17.31
CA GLU A 8 9.67 0.43 17.65
C GLU A 8 8.74 -0.17 16.59
N ILE A 9 7.74 0.58 16.12
CA ILE A 9 6.85 0.14 15.02
C ILE A 9 7.66 -0.12 13.74
N ILE A 10 8.56 0.79 13.37
CA ILE A 10 9.43 0.64 12.20
C ILE A 10 10.32 -0.60 12.34
N ASP A 11 10.92 -0.83 13.50
CA ASP A 11 11.79 -1.99 13.73
C ASP A 11 11.02 -3.30 13.67
N MET A 12 9.78 -3.33 14.16
CA MET A 12 8.90 -4.49 13.96
C MET A 12 8.60 -4.73 12.47
N CYS A 13 8.31 -3.68 11.69
CA CYS A 13 8.18 -3.78 10.22
C CYS A 13 9.43 -4.39 9.60
N ARG A 14 10.63 -3.95 10.00
CA ARG A 14 11.92 -4.46 9.52
C ARG A 14 12.11 -5.93 9.86
N ILE A 15 11.81 -6.33 11.10
CA ILE A 15 11.89 -7.73 11.54
C ILE A 15 10.98 -8.63 10.70
N ILE A 16 9.75 -8.20 10.44
CA ILE A 16 8.80 -8.97 9.64
C ILE A 16 9.24 -9.01 8.18
N ALA A 17 9.70 -7.89 7.61
CA ALA A 17 10.19 -7.83 6.23
C ALA A 17 11.38 -8.78 5.96
N ARG A 18 12.28 -8.97 6.95
CA ARG A 18 13.39 -9.94 6.86
C ARG A 18 12.93 -11.39 6.86
N LYS A 19 11.74 -11.69 7.37
CA LYS A 19 11.14 -13.04 7.28
C LYS A 19 10.49 -13.31 5.91
N GLY A 20 10.32 -12.26 5.11
CA GLY A 20 9.51 -12.29 3.89
C GLY A 20 8.02 -12.12 4.18
N THR A 21 7.27 -11.72 3.16
CA THR A 21 5.82 -11.54 3.22
C THR A 21 5.09 -12.64 2.46
N SER A 22 3.80 -12.80 2.73
CA SER A 22 2.92 -13.80 2.11
C SER A 22 2.73 -13.59 0.61
N TRP A 23 2.86 -12.35 0.15
CA TRP A 23 2.76 -11.98 -1.27
C TRP A 23 4.13 -11.72 -1.91
N PHE A 24 5.18 -11.51 -1.12
CA PHE A 24 6.57 -11.37 -1.58
C PHE A 24 7.51 -12.14 -0.66
N HIS A 25 7.80 -13.39 -1.02
CA HIS A 25 8.47 -14.39 -0.19
C HIS A 25 9.96 -14.17 0.08
N SER A 26 10.56 -13.12 -0.48
CA SER A 26 11.97 -12.81 -0.28
C SER A 26 12.18 -11.99 0.99
N SER A 27 13.26 -12.25 1.70
CA SER A 27 13.74 -11.36 2.78
C SER A 27 14.09 -9.99 2.23
N VAL A 28 13.59 -8.93 2.86
CA VAL A 28 13.87 -7.55 2.48
C VAL A 28 14.49 -6.80 3.67
N GLU A 29 15.63 -6.17 3.42
CA GLU A 29 16.27 -5.26 4.38
C GLU A 29 15.77 -3.84 4.12
N ILE A 30 14.75 -3.40 4.86
CA ILE A 30 14.33 -2.00 4.84
C ILE A 30 15.44 -1.18 5.53
N PRO A 31 15.96 -0.11 4.89
CA PRO A 31 17.01 0.71 5.47
C PRO A 31 16.54 1.41 6.74
N GLU A 32 17.47 1.84 7.57
CA GLU A 32 17.16 2.74 8.69
C GLU A 32 16.51 4.03 8.16
N LEU A 33 15.36 4.36 8.77
CA LEU A 33 14.57 5.53 8.41
C LEU A 33 14.86 6.69 9.37
N VAL A 34 14.94 7.89 8.81
CA VAL A 34 15.06 9.16 9.52
C VAL A 34 13.66 9.73 9.71
N LEU A 35 13.32 10.13 10.93
CA LEU A 35 12.06 10.80 11.23
C LEU A 35 12.29 12.31 11.23
N ASP A 36 11.48 13.04 10.48
CA ASP A 36 11.42 14.51 10.51
C ASP A 36 10.01 14.94 10.92
N PHE A 37 9.88 15.66 12.04
CA PHE A 37 8.58 16.14 12.51
C PHE A 37 8.35 17.57 12.06
N ARG A 38 7.18 17.85 11.50
CA ARG A 38 6.84 19.15 10.93
C ARG A 38 5.44 19.62 11.34
N PRO A 39 5.21 20.94 11.46
CA PRO A 39 3.87 21.46 11.67
C PRO A 39 2.91 21.03 10.56
N SER A 40 1.68 20.68 10.90
CA SER A 40 0.64 20.27 9.93
C SER A 40 0.29 21.35 8.90
N SER A 41 0.64 22.61 9.16
CA SER A 41 0.51 23.72 8.21
C SER A 41 1.46 23.64 7.02
N TYR A 42 2.42 22.71 7.00
CA TYR A 42 3.34 22.56 5.88
C TYR A 42 2.66 21.98 4.65
N ALA A 43 2.65 22.76 3.57
CA ALA A 43 1.92 22.47 2.34
C ALA A 43 2.27 21.12 1.68
N PHE A 44 3.47 20.59 1.90
CA PHE A 44 3.89 19.31 1.33
C PHE A 44 3.29 18.08 2.02
N LEU A 45 2.79 18.20 3.25
CA LEU A 45 2.00 17.16 3.91
C LEU A 45 0.56 17.08 3.33
N GLY A 46 0.27 17.87 2.28
CA GLY A 46 -1.01 17.84 1.57
C GLY A 46 -2.18 18.32 2.43
N LYS A 47 -3.39 18.33 1.86
CA LYS A 47 -4.64 18.70 2.55
C LYS A 47 -5.05 17.64 3.58
N GLY A 48 -4.23 17.43 4.61
CA GLY A 48 -4.52 16.53 5.74
C GLY A 48 -3.87 15.15 5.68
N ASN A 49 -2.75 14.93 4.96
CA ASN A 49 -1.99 13.69 5.12
C ASN A 49 -1.00 13.85 6.29
N PRO A 50 -1.15 13.11 7.39
CA PRO A 50 -0.32 13.30 8.58
C PRO A 50 1.12 12.76 8.43
N ALA A 51 1.45 12.05 7.35
CA ALA A 51 2.79 11.53 7.10
C ALA A 51 3.08 11.40 5.60
N ILE A 52 4.36 11.42 5.23
CA ILE A 52 4.84 11.10 3.88
C ILE A 52 6.20 10.40 3.93
N PHE A 53 6.41 9.43 3.05
CA PHE A 53 7.72 8.91 2.71
C PHE A 53 8.37 9.73 1.59
N VAL A 54 9.60 10.19 1.83
CA VAL A 54 10.36 11.02 0.88
C VAL A 54 11.02 10.15 -0.17
N ASN A 55 10.33 9.92 -1.28
CA ASN A 55 10.89 9.32 -2.49
C ASN A 55 11.46 10.39 -3.45
N SER A 56 12.05 9.99 -4.57
CA SER A 56 12.64 10.93 -5.56
C SER A 56 11.68 12.04 -6.00
N LYS A 57 10.39 11.72 -6.19
CA LYS A 57 9.37 12.68 -6.62
C LYS A 57 9.06 13.67 -5.50
N THR A 58 8.84 13.19 -4.28
CA THR A 58 8.59 14.02 -3.10
C THR A 58 9.80 14.90 -2.79
N PHE A 59 11.01 14.35 -2.91
CA PHE A 59 12.26 15.06 -2.69
C PHE A 59 12.44 16.23 -3.68
N GLN A 60 12.15 16.01 -4.97
CA GLN A 60 12.22 17.07 -5.98
C GLN A 60 11.25 18.22 -5.70
N LEU A 61 10.03 17.93 -5.23
CA LEU A 61 9.07 18.98 -4.85
C LEU A 61 9.58 19.86 -3.70
N THR A 62 10.55 19.38 -2.92
CA THR A 62 11.09 20.10 -1.76
C THR A 62 12.31 20.95 -2.03
N VAL A 63 12.93 20.80 -3.20
CA VAL A 63 13.97 21.74 -3.64
C VAL A 63 13.38 23.16 -3.72
N ASP A 64 12.15 23.28 -4.20
CA ASP A 64 11.45 24.57 -4.31
C ASP A 64 10.97 25.10 -2.96
N THR A 65 10.55 24.22 -2.04
CA THR A 65 10.11 24.61 -0.68
C THR A 65 11.27 24.92 0.26
N ARG A 66 12.41 24.26 0.09
CA ARG A 66 13.65 24.50 0.85
C ARG A 66 14.16 25.93 0.68
N ALA A 67 13.98 26.51 -0.51
CA ALA A 67 14.29 27.91 -0.75
C ALA A 67 13.41 28.86 0.08
N GLN A 68 12.18 28.47 0.41
CA GLN A 68 11.30 29.22 1.30
C GLN A 68 11.68 29.00 2.77
N GLU A 69 11.98 27.77 3.20
CA GLU A 69 12.43 27.48 4.57
C GLU A 69 13.70 28.24 4.95
N LEU A 70 14.67 28.30 4.02
CA LEU A 70 15.91 29.05 4.21
C LEU A 70 15.65 30.57 4.31
N LYS A 71 14.63 31.10 3.61
CA LYS A 71 14.23 32.51 3.72
C LYS A 71 13.57 32.82 5.06
N GLU A 72 12.90 31.85 5.66
CA GLU A 72 12.24 31.96 6.97
C GLU A 72 13.20 31.69 8.15
N GLY A 73 14.50 31.45 7.87
CA GLY A 73 15.52 31.23 8.90
C GLY A 73 15.53 29.82 9.49
N HIS A 74 14.77 28.89 8.92
CA HIS A 74 14.83 27.48 9.30
C HIS A 74 16.05 26.82 8.67
N SER A 75 16.74 25.96 9.42
CA SER A 75 17.68 25.00 8.82
C SER A 75 16.84 24.03 7.99
N GLY A 76 16.77 24.28 6.67
CA GLY A 76 15.93 23.52 5.75
C GLY A 76 16.12 21.99 5.88
N PRO A 77 15.22 21.19 5.30
CA PRO A 77 15.09 19.79 5.68
C PRO A 77 16.36 18.99 5.37
N GLN A 78 16.85 18.22 6.34
CA GLN A 78 17.94 17.25 6.15
C GLN A 78 17.36 15.93 5.63
N TRP A 79 16.45 16.02 4.65
CA TRP A 79 15.83 14.84 4.09
C TRP A 79 16.84 14.03 3.31
N VAL A 80 16.89 12.76 3.62
CA VAL A 80 17.60 11.73 2.86
C VAL A 80 16.56 11.01 2.01
N GLU A 81 16.73 11.11 0.70
CA GLU A 81 15.87 10.43 -0.28
C GLU A 81 15.79 8.93 0.01
N ASN A 82 14.58 8.39 -0.10
CA ASN A 82 14.24 6.99 0.14
C ASN A 82 14.55 6.48 1.57
N ARG A 83 14.78 7.40 2.51
CA ARG A 83 15.06 7.09 3.92
C ARG A 83 14.34 7.99 4.90
N THR A 84 13.71 9.08 4.46
CA THR A 84 13.05 10.01 5.39
C THR A 84 11.55 9.77 5.41
N LEU A 85 11.01 9.65 6.62
CA LEU A 85 9.60 9.74 6.93
C LEU A 85 9.35 11.13 7.55
N VAL A 86 8.54 11.93 6.88
CA VAL A 86 8.13 13.23 7.40
C VAL A 86 6.76 13.06 8.03
N LEU A 87 6.64 13.48 9.28
CA LEU A 87 5.47 13.25 10.12
C LEU A 87 4.94 14.59 10.63
N SER A 88 3.62 14.75 10.68
CA SER A 88 3.00 15.87 11.38
C SER A 88 3.35 15.79 12.87
N GLU A 89 3.73 16.93 13.47
CA GLU A 89 3.90 17.06 14.92
C GLU A 89 2.64 16.66 15.70
N ASP A 90 1.46 16.78 15.08
CA ASP A 90 0.18 16.36 15.65
C ASP A 90 0.13 14.86 15.96
N ILE A 91 0.96 14.02 15.30
CA ILE A 91 1.04 12.58 15.59
C ILE A 91 1.57 12.33 17.02
N VAL A 92 2.59 13.09 17.43
CA VAL A 92 3.26 12.92 18.73
C VAL A 92 2.74 13.89 19.79
N ALA A 93 1.83 14.79 19.43
CA ALA A 93 1.22 15.73 20.36
C ALA A 93 0.46 15.02 21.51
N PRO A 94 0.55 15.53 22.75
CA PRO A 94 -0.15 14.94 23.92
C PRO A 94 -1.67 14.86 23.78
N LYS A 95 -2.26 15.72 22.93
CA LYS A 95 -3.70 15.76 22.62
C LYS A 95 -3.95 15.47 21.15
N ASN A 96 -3.26 14.47 20.61
CA ASN A 96 -3.49 14.09 19.22
C ASN A 96 -4.97 13.71 19.02
N SER A 97 -5.54 14.15 17.90
CA SER A 97 -6.92 13.80 17.51
C SER A 97 -6.98 12.47 16.76
N PHE A 98 -5.83 11.88 16.46
CA PHE A 98 -5.72 10.61 15.76
C PHE A 98 -5.84 9.45 16.75
N GLY A 99 -6.70 8.47 16.46
CA GLY A 99 -6.71 7.21 17.21
C GLY A 99 -5.36 6.50 17.08
N SER A 100 -4.90 5.84 18.15
CA SER A 100 -3.56 5.20 18.17
C SER A 100 -3.35 4.21 17.03
N MET A 101 -4.40 3.46 16.65
CA MET A 101 -4.34 2.55 15.51
C MET A 101 -4.17 3.25 14.17
N LEU A 102 -4.79 4.42 13.99
CA LEU A 102 -4.65 5.18 12.76
C LEU A 102 -3.19 5.63 12.58
N ILE A 103 -2.57 6.14 13.66
CA ILE A 103 -1.15 6.51 13.65
C ILE A 103 -0.26 5.30 13.32
N ILE A 104 -0.46 4.17 13.99
CA ILE A 104 0.31 2.94 13.76
C ILE A 104 0.22 2.56 12.28
N GLY A 105 -1.00 2.51 11.75
CA GLY A 105 -1.27 2.17 10.36
C GLY A 105 -0.62 3.12 9.36
N ILE A 106 -0.65 4.43 9.62
CA ILE A 106 0.05 5.43 8.80
C ILE A 106 1.56 5.18 8.79
N ILE A 107 2.18 4.96 9.96
CA ILE A 107 3.63 4.70 10.04
C ILE A 107 4.01 3.44 9.27
N ILE A 108 3.22 2.37 9.42
CA ILE A 108 3.42 1.11 8.69
C ILE A 108 3.25 1.34 7.19
N HIS A 109 2.22 2.09 6.77
CA HIS A 109 1.96 2.41 5.37
C HIS A 109 3.16 3.11 4.72
N GLU A 110 3.67 4.17 5.35
CA GLU A 110 4.82 4.90 4.83
C GLU A 110 6.10 4.07 4.86
N THR A 111 6.26 3.20 5.87
CA THR A 111 7.32 2.19 5.90
C THR A 111 7.18 1.18 4.74
N GLY A 112 5.95 0.89 4.32
CA GLY A 112 5.65 0.08 3.13
C GLY A 112 6.20 0.67 1.84
N HIS A 113 6.22 1.99 1.69
CA HIS A 113 6.90 2.63 0.56
C HIS A 113 8.42 2.39 0.59
N ALA A 114 9.05 2.49 1.76
CA ALA A 114 10.47 2.16 1.92
C ALA A 114 10.75 0.68 1.61
N TYR A 115 9.88 -0.22 2.09
CA TYR A 115 9.92 -1.65 1.77
C TYR A 115 9.85 -1.91 0.27
N ASN A 116 8.91 -1.27 -0.44
CA ASN A 116 8.76 -1.46 -1.89
C ASN A 116 10.07 -1.14 -2.62
N LEU A 117 10.72 -0.02 -2.28
CA LEU A 117 11.99 0.34 -2.89
C LEU A 117 13.12 -0.64 -2.54
N ALA A 118 13.25 -1.01 -1.27
CA ALA A 118 14.25 -1.97 -0.81
C ALA A 118 14.08 -3.36 -1.46
N ALA A 119 12.84 -3.75 -1.74
CA ALA A 119 12.48 -5.00 -2.40
C ALA A 119 12.64 -4.97 -3.94
N GLY A 120 12.95 -3.80 -4.53
CA GLY A 120 12.96 -3.63 -5.99
C GLY A 120 11.55 -3.68 -6.62
N LEU A 121 10.51 -3.47 -5.81
CA LEU A 121 9.12 -3.41 -6.25
C LEU A 121 8.77 -2.00 -6.73
N LYS A 122 7.74 -1.91 -7.58
CA LYS A 122 7.18 -0.62 -7.95
C LYS A 122 6.64 0.07 -6.69
N ASN A 123 7.08 1.30 -6.43
CA ASN A 123 6.58 2.07 -5.30
C ASN A 123 5.18 2.64 -5.61
N THR A 124 4.14 1.87 -5.31
CA THR A 124 2.73 2.24 -5.50
C THR A 124 1.98 2.18 -4.17
N GLU A 125 0.90 2.96 -4.07
CA GLU A 125 -0.07 2.88 -2.97
C GLU A 125 -0.54 1.45 -2.72
N SER A 126 -0.90 0.73 -3.80
CA SER A 126 -1.41 -0.64 -3.69
C SER A 126 -0.41 -1.61 -3.08
N ASN A 127 0.89 -1.45 -3.37
CA ASN A 127 1.93 -2.27 -2.74
C ASN A 127 2.18 -1.87 -1.28
N ALA A 128 2.10 -0.56 -0.97
CA ALA A 128 2.13 -0.09 0.41
C ALA A 128 0.93 -0.62 1.23
N TYR A 129 -0.28 -0.69 0.65
CA TYR A 129 -1.45 -1.30 1.29
C TYR A 129 -1.26 -2.81 1.56
N LEU A 130 -0.66 -3.56 0.63
CA LEU A 130 -0.35 -4.97 0.86
C LEU A 130 0.57 -5.15 2.07
N PHE A 131 1.64 -4.34 2.14
CA PHE A 131 2.55 -4.33 3.27
C PHE A 131 1.82 -3.94 4.58
N GLU A 132 1.06 -2.87 4.55
CA GLU A 132 0.28 -2.35 5.69
C GLU A 132 -0.64 -3.42 6.29
N ILE A 133 -1.47 -4.05 5.47
CA ILE A 133 -2.40 -5.10 5.90
C ILE A 133 -1.64 -6.28 6.50
N GLU A 134 -0.54 -6.69 5.86
CA GLU A 134 0.22 -7.85 6.31
C GLU A 134 0.89 -7.62 7.66
N ILE A 135 1.58 -6.50 7.81
CA ILE A 135 2.28 -6.17 9.05
C ILE A 135 1.29 -6.07 10.21
N LEU A 136 0.15 -5.40 10.01
CA LEU A 136 -0.87 -5.27 11.04
C LEU A 136 -1.44 -6.64 11.46
N CYS A 137 -1.74 -7.51 10.49
CA CYS A 137 -2.18 -8.87 10.79
C CYS A 137 -1.12 -9.66 11.56
N HIS A 138 0.15 -9.60 11.14
CA HIS A 138 1.25 -10.34 11.77
C HIS A 138 1.51 -9.84 13.20
N MET A 139 1.56 -8.53 13.40
CA MET A 139 1.73 -7.92 14.71
C MET A 139 0.60 -8.31 15.67
N HIS A 140 -0.63 -8.32 15.18
CA HIS A 140 -1.80 -8.74 15.95
C HIS A 140 -1.74 -10.23 16.33
N GLU A 141 -1.47 -11.11 15.38
CA GLU A 141 -1.35 -12.57 15.60
C GLU A 141 -0.24 -12.93 16.59
N ASN A 142 0.85 -12.16 16.59
CA ASN A 142 2.00 -12.37 17.47
C ASN A 142 1.97 -11.50 18.73
N LYS A 143 0.87 -10.77 18.98
CA LYS A 143 0.68 -9.88 20.15
C LYS A 143 1.86 -8.90 20.35
N MET A 144 2.46 -8.44 19.25
CA MET A 144 3.63 -7.54 19.26
C MET A 144 3.25 -6.12 19.71
N LEU A 145 2.00 -5.75 19.46
CA LEU A 145 1.34 -4.57 20.01
C LEU A 145 0.03 -5.04 20.64
N TYR A 146 -0.34 -4.49 21.80
CA TYR A 146 -1.64 -4.73 22.42
C TYR A 146 -2.74 -4.09 21.56
N MET A 147 -3.13 -4.76 20.48
CA MET A 147 -4.18 -4.37 19.55
C MET A 147 -5.36 -5.32 19.73
N GLN A 148 -6.50 -4.77 20.12
CA GLN A 148 -7.75 -5.53 20.22
C GLN A 148 -8.37 -5.71 18.83
N ASP A 149 -9.06 -6.83 18.62
CA ASP A 149 -9.69 -7.19 17.35
C ASP A 149 -10.62 -6.06 16.84
N ASN A 150 -11.41 -5.46 17.73
CA ASN A 150 -12.32 -4.37 17.39
C ASN A 150 -11.58 -3.11 16.90
N GLN A 151 -10.46 -2.75 17.54
CA GLN A 151 -9.66 -1.60 17.11
C GLN A 151 -9.07 -1.81 15.72
N LEU A 152 -8.67 -3.04 15.41
CA LEU A 152 -8.12 -3.40 14.11
C LEU A 152 -9.22 -3.50 13.04
N ALA A 153 -10.40 -4.00 13.40
CA ALA A 153 -11.58 -4.00 12.54
C ALA A 153 -12.04 -2.57 12.18
N ASP A 154 -12.12 -1.68 13.17
CA ASP A 154 -12.44 -0.26 12.97
C ASP A 154 -11.41 0.41 12.06
N TYR A 155 -10.12 0.11 12.28
CA TYR A 155 -9.03 0.60 11.44
C TYR A 155 -9.22 0.16 9.98
N PHE A 156 -9.35 -1.14 9.72
CA PHE A 156 -9.52 -1.66 8.37
C PHE A 156 -10.80 -1.14 7.71
N THR A 157 -11.89 -0.98 8.46
CA THR A 157 -13.13 -0.37 7.97
C THR A 157 -12.88 1.07 7.52
N SER A 158 -12.17 1.86 8.32
CA SER A 158 -11.84 3.26 7.98
C SER A 158 -10.92 3.40 6.76
N ARG A 159 -10.07 2.40 6.49
CA ARG A 159 -9.11 2.36 5.38
C ARG A 159 -9.65 1.69 4.11
N MET A 160 -10.83 1.08 4.18
CA MET A 160 -11.40 0.31 3.09
C MET A 160 -11.55 1.10 1.79
N PRO A 161 -12.02 2.37 1.79
CA PRO A 161 -12.11 3.15 0.56
C PRO A 161 -10.75 3.30 -0.17
N GLN A 162 -9.67 3.48 0.58
CA GLN A 162 -8.32 3.58 0.04
C GLN A 162 -7.85 2.24 -0.54
N TYR A 163 -8.05 1.14 0.18
CA TYR A 163 -7.70 -0.19 -0.32
C TYR A 163 -8.47 -0.56 -1.60
N GLN A 164 -9.77 -0.26 -1.63
CA GLN A 164 -10.61 -0.49 -2.81
C GLN A 164 -10.15 0.32 -4.03
N SER A 165 -9.63 1.53 -3.83
CA SER A 165 -9.06 2.33 -4.92
C SER A 165 -7.83 1.66 -5.57
N GLY A 166 -7.08 0.87 -4.80
CA GLY A 166 -5.90 0.13 -5.26
C GLY A 166 -6.21 -1.15 -6.05
N LEU A 167 -7.43 -1.70 -5.95
CA LEU A 167 -7.80 -3.00 -6.53
C LEU A 167 -7.62 -3.08 -8.05
N LYS A 168 -7.80 -1.96 -8.76
CA LYS A 168 -7.63 -1.89 -10.23
C LYS A 168 -6.20 -2.20 -10.67
N THR A 169 -5.23 -2.06 -9.76
CA THR A 169 -3.80 -2.10 -10.09
C THR A 169 -3.08 -3.29 -9.46
N ASN A 170 -3.70 -4.01 -8.52
CA ASN A 170 -3.05 -5.11 -7.82
C ASN A 170 -4.05 -6.22 -7.43
N PRO A 171 -4.01 -7.39 -8.10
CA PRO A 171 -4.91 -8.51 -7.81
C PRO A 171 -4.64 -9.17 -6.44
N HIS A 172 -3.41 -9.11 -5.91
CA HIS A 172 -3.11 -9.63 -4.58
C HIS A 172 -3.85 -8.86 -3.50
N LEU A 173 -4.08 -7.56 -3.71
CA LEU A 173 -4.77 -6.71 -2.74
C LEU A 173 -6.23 -7.16 -2.55
N SER A 174 -6.89 -7.61 -3.63
CA SER A 174 -8.24 -8.18 -3.53
C SER A 174 -8.28 -9.36 -2.58
N LYS A 175 -7.34 -10.30 -2.73
CA LYS A 175 -7.24 -11.48 -1.86
C LYS A 175 -7.01 -11.09 -0.40
N MET A 176 -6.12 -10.12 -0.14
CA MET A 176 -5.86 -9.64 1.22
C MET A 176 -7.09 -8.95 1.84
N ILE A 177 -7.79 -8.10 1.08
CA ILE A 177 -9.03 -7.46 1.55
C ILE A 177 -10.07 -8.52 1.91
N SER A 178 -10.30 -9.52 1.05
CA SER A 178 -11.24 -10.61 1.35
C SER A 178 -10.85 -11.38 2.61
N ASN A 179 -9.55 -11.62 2.82
CA ASN A 179 -9.08 -12.32 4.02
C ASN A 179 -9.33 -11.51 5.30
N ILE A 180 -9.03 -10.20 5.30
CA ILE A 180 -9.31 -9.35 6.48
C ILE A 180 -10.82 -9.16 6.69
N ALA A 181 -11.61 -9.14 5.61
CA ALA A 181 -13.07 -9.07 5.69
C ALA A 181 -13.64 -10.26 6.47
N ILE A 182 -13.21 -11.46 6.09
CA ILE A 182 -13.63 -12.70 6.74
C ILE A 182 -13.09 -12.76 8.17
N LYS A 183 -11.81 -12.43 8.37
CA LYS A 183 -11.14 -12.56 9.68
C LYS A 183 -11.73 -11.64 10.74
N PHE A 184 -12.11 -10.42 10.36
CA PHE A 184 -12.59 -9.39 11.29
C PHE A 184 -14.09 -9.10 11.15
N ASP A 185 -14.83 -9.95 10.42
CA ASP A 185 -16.26 -9.81 10.16
C ASP A 185 -16.65 -8.41 9.64
N LEU A 186 -15.89 -7.92 8.68
CA LEU A 186 -16.11 -6.58 8.12
C LEU A 186 -17.28 -6.62 7.14
N ASN A 187 -18.29 -5.77 7.36
CA ASN A 187 -19.39 -5.59 6.42
C ASN A 187 -18.94 -4.74 5.23
N ILE A 188 -18.33 -5.38 4.23
CA ILE A 188 -17.81 -4.69 3.05
C ILE A 188 -18.74 -4.93 1.87
N GLU A 189 -19.33 -3.86 1.34
CA GLU A 189 -19.81 -3.85 -0.04
C GLU A 189 -18.61 -3.81 -0.98
N LEU A 190 -18.07 -4.99 -1.29
CA LEU A 190 -17.04 -5.11 -2.31
C LEU A 190 -17.67 -4.75 -3.65
N ASN A 191 -17.19 -3.69 -4.28
CA ASN A 191 -17.62 -3.31 -5.62
C ASN A 191 -17.00 -4.29 -6.64
N TYR A 192 -17.57 -5.50 -6.71
CA TYR A 192 -17.09 -6.66 -7.48
C TYR A 192 -17.09 -6.47 -9.00
N THR A 193 -17.47 -5.31 -9.52
CA THR A 193 -17.52 -5.03 -10.96
C THR A 193 -16.17 -5.19 -11.68
N ASN A 194 -15.04 -5.25 -10.96
CA ASN A 194 -13.72 -5.56 -11.52
C ASN A 194 -13.19 -6.98 -11.24
N LEU A 195 -13.94 -7.84 -10.52
CA LEU A 195 -13.47 -9.18 -10.11
C LEU A 195 -13.87 -10.32 -11.05
N LEU A 196 -14.66 -10.04 -12.10
CA LEU A 196 -15.15 -11.05 -13.05
C LEU A 196 -14.14 -11.49 -14.13
N ASN A 197 -12.88 -11.05 -14.08
CA ASN A 197 -11.83 -11.46 -15.02
C ASN A 197 -10.70 -12.29 -14.39
N ILE A 198 -10.95 -12.95 -13.25
CA ILE A 198 -10.04 -13.99 -12.75
C ILE A 198 -10.53 -15.32 -13.36
N PRO A 199 -9.76 -15.98 -14.25
CA PRO A 199 -10.15 -17.29 -14.74
C PRO A 199 -10.32 -18.23 -13.54
N ASN A 200 -11.47 -18.92 -13.52
CA ASN A 200 -11.84 -19.87 -12.49
C ASN A 200 -10.85 -21.04 -12.50
N ILE A 201 -9.82 -21.00 -11.65
CA ILE A 201 -8.93 -22.14 -11.44
C ILE A 201 -9.64 -23.09 -10.46
N SER A 202 -10.44 -23.99 -11.02
CA SER A 202 -10.99 -25.11 -10.26
C SER A 202 -9.85 -26.04 -9.81
N GLY A 203 -9.98 -26.59 -8.59
CA GLY A 203 -8.96 -27.33 -7.84
C GLY A 203 -8.44 -28.64 -8.43
N ASN A 204 -8.56 -28.88 -9.74
CA ASN A 204 -8.07 -30.07 -10.43
C ASN A 204 -6.82 -29.83 -11.31
N GLN A 205 -6.32 -28.60 -11.46
CA GLN A 205 -5.14 -28.33 -12.32
C GLN A 205 -3.78 -28.28 -11.60
N LEU A 206 -3.74 -28.44 -10.28
CA LEU A 206 -2.47 -28.50 -9.53
C LEU A 206 -1.83 -29.91 -9.50
N ALA A 207 -2.45 -30.90 -10.14
CA ALA A 207 -2.03 -32.31 -10.02
C ALA A 207 -1.29 -32.89 -11.25
N THR A 208 -1.12 -32.19 -12.38
CA THR A 208 -0.67 -32.88 -13.61
C THR A 208 0.52 -32.30 -14.39
N ASN A 209 1.08 -31.12 -14.07
CA ASN A 209 2.20 -30.59 -14.87
C ASN A 209 3.47 -30.34 -14.05
N ARG A 210 4.24 -31.42 -13.81
CA ARG A 210 5.69 -31.34 -13.64
C ARG A 210 6.32 -31.20 -15.03
N GLY A 211 6.83 -30.02 -15.38
CA GLY A 211 7.61 -29.84 -16.61
C GLY A 211 7.87 -28.39 -17.00
N THR A 212 9.13 -27.95 -16.79
CA THR A 212 9.86 -26.93 -17.56
C THR A 212 9.22 -25.55 -17.74
N PHE A 213 9.53 -24.60 -16.83
CA PHE A 213 9.16 -23.17 -16.95
C PHE A 213 10.34 -22.24 -17.30
N PHE A 214 11.51 -22.77 -17.70
CA PHE A 214 12.61 -21.95 -18.23
C PHE A 214 12.96 -22.35 -19.66
N GLY A 215 12.83 -21.39 -20.58
CA GLY A 215 13.27 -21.49 -21.96
C GLY A 215 13.35 -20.10 -22.59
N PHE A 216 14.53 -19.51 -22.55
CA PHE A 216 14.94 -18.36 -23.36
C PHE A 216 15.03 -18.76 -24.86
N ASN A 217 14.66 -17.84 -25.75
CA ASN A 217 15.15 -17.55 -27.12
C ASN A 217 14.11 -16.59 -27.75
N GLY A 218 14.38 -15.44 -28.35
CA GLY A 218 15.53 -15.01 -29.16
C GLY A 218 15.09 -14.91 -30.63
N GLU A 219 14.84 -13.67 -31.11
CA GLU A 219 14.72 -13.25 -32.54
C GLU A 219 13.56 -13.87 -33.37
N SER A 220 12.94 -13.30 -34.41
CA SER A 220 13.03 -12.09 -35.25
C SER A 220 11.74 -12.06 -36.13
N GLY A 221 11.48 -10.97 -36.85
CA GLY A 221 10.79 -11.05 -38.15
C GLY A 221 9.36 -10.49 -38.25
N ALA A 222 9.23 -9.48 -39.12
CA ALA A 222 8.00 -8.81 -39.51
C ALA A 222 7.07 -9.67 -40.40
N ASN A 223 5.75 -9.46 -40.28
CA ASN A 223 4.84 -9.15 -41.40
C ASN A 223 3.36 -9.09 -40.94
N LYS A 224 2.72 -7.94 -41.19
CA LYS A 224 1.29 -7.80 -41.53
C LYS A 224 1.12 -8.08 -43.05
N PRO A 225 -0.09 -8.10 -43.69
CA PRO A 225 -1.47 -7.83 -43.23
C PRO A 225 -2.57 -8.79 -43.76
N SER A 226 -3.82 -8.63 -43.25
CA SER A 226 -5.13 -8.53 -43.97
C SER A 226 -6.29 -9.01 -43.06
N GLU A 227 -7.18 -8.13 -42.61
CA GLU A 227 -8.54 -7.83 -43.13
C GLU A 227 -9.49 -9.04 -43.25
N GLN A 228 -10.47 -9.13 -42.33
CA GLN A 228 -11.91 -9.03 -42.65
C GLN A 228 -12.84 -9.24 -41.43
N SER A 229 -13.85 -8.36 -41.38
CA SER A 229 -15.21 -8.43 -40.81
C SER A 229 -15.45 -8.92 -39.36
N LEU A 230 -15.82 -7.97 -38.49
CA LEU A 230 -16.75 -8.21 -37.39
C LEU A 230 -17.89 -7.17 -37.47
N GLU A 231 -18.94 -7.55 -38.18
CA GLU A 231 -20.26 -6.96 -38.02
C GLU A 231 -21.07 -7.82 -37.02
N GLU A 232 -21.75 -7.11 -36.12
CA GLU A 232 -22.99 -7.48 -35.45
C GLU A 232 -23.00 -8.71 -34.50
N LYS A 233 -23.09 -8.43 -33.19
CA LYS A 233 -24.08 -9.04 -32.27
C LYS A 233 -23.95 -8.51 -30.84
N THR A 234 -24.76 -7.51 -30.48
CA THR A 234 -25.42 -7.26 -29.17
C THR A 234 -25.93 -5.80 -29.21
N ALA A 235 -27.15 -5.44 -28.84
CA ALA A 235 -28.04 -6.02 -27.86
C ALA A 235 -29.51 -5.68 -28.18
N SER A 236 -30.36 -6.72 -28.11
CA SER A 236 -31.76 -6.59 -27.72
C SER A 236 -31.85 -6.54 -26.18
N TYR A 237 -32.97 -6.04 -25.68
CA TYR A 237 -33.41 -5.86 -24.28
C TYR A 237 -33.16 -4.48 -23.68
N ASN A 238 -34.17 -3.61 -23.83
CA ASN A 238 -34.74 -2.86 -22.72
C ASN A 238 -36.13 -2.34 -23.09
N LEU A 239 -37.18 -3.02 -22.60
CA LEU A 239 -38.49 -2.41 -22.39
C LEU A 239 -39.23 -3.18 -21.28
N ILE A 240 -39.50 -2.49 -20.17
CA ILE A 240 -40.68 -2.50 -19.28
C ILE A 240 -40.28 -1.56 -18.12
N LYS A 241 -40.62 -0.27 -18.21
CA LYS A 241 -41.82 0.40 -17.66
C LYS A 241 -41.95 0.31 -16.14
N THR A 242 -41.81 1.47 -15.49
CA THR A 242 -42.67 1.86 -14.36
C THR A 242 -42.85 3.39 -14.38
N ILE A 243 -44.13 3.79 -14.36
CA ILE A 243 -44.76 5.13 -14.30
C ILE A 243 -44.69 5.96 -15.59
#